data_AF-A0A7W3N454-F1
#
_entry.id   AF-A0A7W3N454-F1
#
_cell.length_a   1.000
_cell.length_b   1.000
_cell.length_c   1.000
_cell.angle_alpha   90.00
_cell.angle_beta   90.00
_cell.angle_gamma   90.00
#
_symmetry.space_group_name_H-M   'P 1'
#
loop_
_entity.id
_entity.type
_entity.pdbx_description
1 polymer ?
#
loop_
_entity_poly.entity_id
_entity_poly.type
_entity_poly.pdbx_seq_one_letter_code
_entity_poly.pdbx_strand_id
1 'polypeptide(L)'
;MPRPSSAACLEVARAMYRMRFPHEDPAGLTRQELLGREGRRVKERYRTEAARFDITWNGRHYIPGDFGSGDPVNQAVTAAAQCMYGIAQTTVAALGCASGLGFIHSGHELAFVLDIADLYKTEIAIPIAFATAAESPEDVGSRTRRAIRDEVNRIGLLRRCVNDIKSLLPEAAGDSVNSDIDHVTLQGDRGAELASGRNYDDGTPW
;
A
#
# COMPACT_ATOMS: atom_id res chain seq x y z
N MET A 1 16.41 18.11 9.13
CA MET A 1 14.98 17.76 9.17
C MET A 1 14.59 17.29 10.55
N PRO A 2 13.53 17.83 11.17
CA PRO A 2 12.89 17.14 12.29
C PRO A 2 12.39 15.80 11.75
N ARG A 3 12.78 14.69 12.39
CA ARG A 3 12.15 13.40 12.08
C ARG A 3 10.64 13.57 12.29
N PRO A 4 9.77 13.06 11.40
CA PRO A 4 8.34 13.04 11.68
C PRO A 4 8.16 12.40 13.06
N SER A 5 7.42 13.08 13.94
CA SER A 5 7.16 12.55 15.27
C SER A 5 6.48 11.19 15.13
N SER A 6 6.76 10.25 16.04
CA SER A 6 6.12 8.93 16.05
C SER A 6 4.59 9.00 15.99
N ALA A 7 4.02 10.14 16.44
CA ALA A 7 2.60 10.48 16.40
C ALA A 7 2.07 10.73 14.98
N ALA A 8 2.75 11.50 14.13
CA ALA A 8 2.28 11.77 12.76
C ALA A 8 2.18 10.47 11.94
N CYS A 9 3.20 9.61 12.01
CA CYS A 9 3.17 8.31 11.34
C CYS A 9 2.09 7.37 11.91
N LEU A 10 1.71 7.51 13.18
CA LEU A 10 0.65 6.71 13.79
C LEU A 10 -0.74 7.20 13.32
N GLU A 11 -0.92 8.50 13.15
CA GLU A 11 -2.17 9.05 12.60
C GLU A 11 -2.41 8.60 11.16
N VAL A 12 -1.37 8.54 10.33
CA VAL A 12 -1.49 7.96 8.98
C VAL A 12 -1.88 6.48 9.05
N ALA A 13 -1.24 5.68 9.91
CA ALA A 13 -1.62 4.28 10.10
C ALA A 13 -3.09 4.11 10.54
N ARG A 14 -3.58 4.99 11.42
CA ARG A 14 -4.99 5.03 11.83
C ARG A 14 -5.89 5.42 10.66
N ALA A 15 -5.51 6.40 9.84
CA ALA A 15 -6.26 6.79 8.64
C ALA A 15 -6.37 5.63 7.63
N MET A 16 -5.28 4.91 7.39
CA MET A 16 -5.27 3.70 6.55
C MET A 16 -6.22 2.63 7.09
N TYR A 17 -6.26 2.43 8.41
CA TYR A 17 -7.21 1.50 9.03
C TYR A 17 -8.67 1.94 8.80
N ARG A 18 -9.00 3.22 8.97
CA ARG A 18 -10.36 3.75 8.70
C ARG A 18 -10.79 3.54 7.25
N MET A 19 -9.87 3.68 6.29
CA MET A 19 -10.17 3.43 4.88
C MET A 19 -10.64 2.00 4.63
N ARG A 20 -10.07 1.02 5.34
CA ARG A 20 -10.47 -0.40 5.22
C ARG A 20 -11.71 -0.75 6.02
N PHE A 21 -11.86 -0.12 7.18
CA PHE A 21 -12.93 -0.41 8.14
C PHE A 21 -13.61 0.90 8.56
N PRO A 22 -14.43 1.52 7.68
CA PRO A 22 -14.98 2.87 7.90
C PRO A 22 -15.96 2.95 9.09
N HIS A 23 -16.43 1.80 9.58
CA HIS A 23 -17.34 1.72 10.73
C HIS A 23 -16.60 1.48 12.06
N GLU A 24 -15.28 1.42 12.06
CA GLU A 24 -14.47 1.25 13.27
C GLU A 24 -13.69 2.53 13.58
N ASP A 25 -13.62 2.88 14.86
CA ASP A 25 -12.77 3.97 15.33
C ASP A 25 -11.41 3.43 15.80
N PRO A 26 -10.30 3.76 15.11
CA PRO A 26 -8.96 3.40 15.54
C PRO A 26 -8.33 4.42 16.51
N ALA A 27 -9.09 5.40 17.01
CA ALA A 27 -8.60 6.33 18.01
C ALA A 27 -8.03 5.58 19.23
N GLY A 28 -6.86 6.03 19.69
CA GLY A 28 -6.17 5.41 20.82
C GLY A 28 -5.43 4.11 20.50
N LEU A 29 -5.66 3.46 19.35
CA LEU A 29 -4.99 2.21 19.01
C LEU A 29 -3.52 2.43 18.61
N THR A 30 -2.68 1.51 19.06
CA THR A 30 -1.27 1.39 18.66
C THR A 30 -1.14 0.65 17.33
N ARG A 31 0.03 0.76 16.66
CA ARG A 31 0.29 0.03 15.40
C ARG A 31 0.08 -1.49 15.54
N GLN A 32 0.52 -2.07 16.66
CA GLN A 32 0.40 -3.50 16.91
C GLN A 32 -1.07 -3.93 17.06
N GLU A 33 -1.89 -3.11 17.70
CA GLU A 33 -3.33 -3.40 17.82
C GLU A 33 -4.05 -3.29 16.49
N LEU A 34 -3.71 -2.30 15.66
CA LEU A 34 -4.24 -2.16 14.31
C LEU A 34 -3.94 -3.41 13.47
N LEU A 35 -2.68 -3.86 13.44
CA LEU A 35 -2.24 -5.10 12.78
C LEU A 35 -2.98 -6.33 13.32
N GLY A 36 -3.12 -6.45 14.64
CA GLY A 36 -3.82 -7.56 15.26
C GLY A 36 -5.30 -7.62 14.87
N ARG A 37 -5.98 -6.48 14.82
CA ARG A 37 -7.39 -6.39 14.39
C ARG A 37 -7.54 -6.72 12.91
N GLU A 38 -6.67 -6.15 12.09
CA GLU A 38 -6.64 -6.41 10.65
C GLU A 38 -6.44 -7.89 10.34
N GLY A 39 -5.49 -8.55 10.99
CA GLY A 39 -5.26 -9.98 10.83
C GLY A 39 -6.49 -10.83 11.15
N ARG A 40 -7.31 -10.42 12.13
CA ARG A 40 -8.59 -11.08 12.41
C ARG A 40 -9.60 -10.86 11.29
N ARG A 41 -9.71 -9.63 10.76
CA ARG A 41 -10.61 -9.28 9.66
C ARG A 41 -10.28 -10.02 8.36
N VAL A 42 -8.99 -10.17 8.05
CA VAL A 42 -8.54 -10.98 6.91
C VAL A 42 -8.94 -12.45 7.08
N LYS A 43 -8.74 -13.02 8.27
CA LYS A 43 -9.16 -14.41 8.57
C LYS A 43 -10.69 -14.58 8.50
N GLU A 44 -11.44 -13.61 8.99
CA GLU A 44 -12.91 -13.58 8.86
C GLU A 44 -13.33 -13.53 7.40
N ARG A 45 -12.70 -12.66 6.58
CA ARG A 45 -12.97 -12.57 5.15
C ARG A 45 -12.73 -13.89 4.43
N TYR A 46 -11.63 -14.58 4.73
CA TYR A 46 -11.39 -15.92 4.18
C TYR A 46 -12.50 -16.91 4.55
N ARG A 47 -12.96 -16.93 5.80
CA ARG A 47 -14.04 -17.83 6.22
C ARG A 47 -15.36 -17.50 5.52
N THR A 48 -15.69 -16.22 5.39
CA THR A 48 -16.90 -15.78 4.70
C THR A 48 -16.89 -16.18 3.23
N GLU A 49 -15.81 -15.93 2.51
CA GLU A 49 -15.73 -16.30 1.09
C GLU A 49 -15.64 -17.83 0.91
N ALA A 50 -14.94 -18.55 1.81
CA ALA A 50 -14.93 -20.01 1.82
C ALA A 50 -16.34 -20.59 1.94
N ALA A 51 -17.12 -20.11 2.92
CA ALA A 51 -18.51 -20.54 3.11
C ALA A 51 -19.41 -20.15 1.93
N ARG A 52 -19.20 -18.96 1.35
CA ARG A 52 -19.99 -18.47 0.21
C ARG A 52 -19.86 -19.34 -1.03
N PHE A 53 -18.65 -19.88 -1.27
CA PHE A 53 -18.34 -20.67 -2.47
C PHE A 53 -18.21 -22.18 -2.18
N ASP A 54 -18.56 -22.63 -0.98
CA ASP A 54 -18.44 -24.02 -0.53
C ASP A 54 -17.01 -24.59 -0.71
N ILE A 55 -16.00 -23.77 -0.40
CA ILE A 55 -14.59 -24.14 -0.48
C ILE A 55 -14.08 -24.53 0.91
N THR A 56 -13.46 -25.70 1.02
CA THR A 56 -12.73 -26.10 2.24
C THR A 56 -11.49 -25.21 2.42
N TRP A 57 -11.49 -24.35 3.43
CA TRP A 57 -10.36 -23.46 3.73
C TRP A 57 -9.58 -23.89 4.97
N ASN A 58 -8.36 -24.42 4.76
CA ASN A 58 -7.46 -24.91 5.82
C ASN A 58 -6.42 -23.88 6.28
N GLY A 59 -6.64 -22.61 5.95
CA GLY A 59 -5.70 -21.53 6.20
C GLY A 59 -4.82 -21.21 5.00
N ARG A 60 -4.05 -20.13 5.16
CA ARG A 60 -3.16 -19.61 4.14
C ARG A 60 -1.86 -20.41 4.14
N HIS A 61 -1.59 -21.13 3.06
CA HIS A 61 -0.37 -21.90 2.85
C HIS A 61 0.26 -21.52 1.51
N TYR A 62 1.53 -21.11 1.53
CA TYR A 62 2.30 -20.88 0.30
C TYR A 62 3.79 -21.12 0.59
N ILE A 63 4.49 -21.67 -0.39
CA ILE A 63 5.94 -21.87 -0.33
C ILE A 63 6.57 -20.84 -1.27
N PRO A 64 7.42 -19.91 -0.77
CA PRO A 64 8.17 -19.00 -1.62
C PRO A 64 8.97 -19.76 -2.68
N GLY A 65 8.82 -19.37 -3.94
CA GLY A 65 9.49 -20.04 -5.07
C GLY A 65 8.77 -21.26 -5.64
N ASP A 66 7.71 -21.76 -4.98
CA ASP A 66 6.91 -22.87 -5.46
C ASP A 66 5.41 -22.52 -5.46
N PHE A 67 4.99 -21.91 -6.57
CA PHE A 67 3.58 -21.56 -6.79
C PHE A 67 2.68 -22.79 -6.90
N GLY A 68 3.19 -23.91 -7.42
CA GLY A 68 2.42 -25.13 -7.67
C GLY A 68 2.05 -25.92 -6.42
N SER A 69 2.82 -25.75 -5.33
CA SER A 69 2.60 -26.45 -4.06
C SER A 69 1.26 -26.15 -3.35
N GLY A 70 0.64 -25.01 -3.63
CA GLY A 70 -0.62 -24.61 -3.00
C GLY A 70 -1.83 -25.30 -3.62
N ASP A 71 -2.88 -25.52 -2.83
CA ASP A 71 -4.20 -25.86 -3.38
C ASP A 71 -4.73 -24.72 -4.29
N PRO A 72 -5.72 -24.98 -5.16
CA PRO A 72 -6.18 -23.99 -6.13
C PRO A 72 -6.60 -22.65 -5.52
N VAL A 73 -7.23 -22.65 -4.33
CA VAL A 73 -7.63 -21.42 -3.65
C VAL A 73 -6.42 -20.67 -3.10
N ASN A 74 -5.41 -21.34 -2.55
CA ASN A 74 -4.16 -20.71 -2.15
C ASN A 74 -3.38 -20.16 -3.34
N GLN A 75 -3.37 -20.85 -4.48
CA GLN A 75 -2.78 -20.33 -5.72
C GLN A 75 -3.49 -19.06 -6.19
N ALA A 76 -4.82 -19.06 -6.18
CA ALA A 76 -5.63 -17.89 -6.52
C ALA A 76 -5.32 -16.71 -5.59
N VAL A 77 -5.31 -16.92 -4.27
CA VAL A 77 -4.99 -15.87 -3.28
C VAL A 77 -3.56 -15.35 -3.47
N THR A 78 -2.60 -16.21 -3.79
CA THR A 78 -1.23 -15.79 -4.14
C THR A 78 -1.23 -14.88 -5.36
N ALA A 79 -1.88 -15.31 -6.45
CA ALA A 79 -1.94 -14.54 -7.70
C ALA A 79 -2.61 -13.18 -7.50
N ALA A 80 -3.73 -13.14 -6.78
CA ALA A 80 -4.46 -11.90 -6.48
C ALA A 80 -3.62 -10.95 -5.62
N ALA A 81 -2.93 -11.45 -4.58
CA ALA A 81 -2.06 -10.64 -3.74
C ALA A 81 -0.89 -10.03 -4.54
N GLN A 82 -0.27 -10.79 -5.45
CA GLN A 82 0.80 -10.28 -6.32
C GLN A 82 0.29 -9.18 -7.26
N CYS A 83 -0.93 -9.30 -7.79
CA CYS A 83 -1.53 -8.21 -8.55
C CYS A 83 -1.69 -6.93 -7.71
N MET A 84 -2.15 -7.03 -6.46
CA MET A 84 -2.28 -5.87 -5.58
C MET A 84 -0.92 -5.23 -5.29
N TYR A 85 0.12 -6.03 -5.04
CA TYR A 85 1.48 -5.53 -4.86
C TYR A 85 1.99 -4.81 -6.11
N GLY A 86 1.77 -5.35 -7.31
CA GLY A 86 2.17 -4.71 -8.56
C GLY A 86 1.46 -3.36 -8.78
N ILE A 87 0.16 -3.29 -8.49
CA ILE A 87 -0.63 -2.05 -8.59
C ILE A 87 -0.14 -1.01 -7.58
N ALA A 88 0.07 -1.41 -6.33
CA ALA A 88 0.59 -0.54 -5.29
C ALA A 88 1.99 -0.03 -5.62
N GLN A 89 2.91 -0.93 -6.02
CA GLN A 89 4.27 -0.57 -6.43
C GLN A 89 4.27 0.45 -7.56
N THR A 90 3.44 0.21 -8.59
CA THR A 90 3.32 1.11 -9.75
C THR A 90 2.85 2.48 -9.31
N THR A 91 1.86 2.55 -8.43
CA THR A 91 1.29 3.83 -7.97
C THR A 91 2.26 4.59 -7.06
N VAL A 92 2.89 3.89 -6.11
CA VAL A 92 3.92 4.44 -5.22
C VAL A 92 5.08 5.02 -6.02
N ALA A 93 5.58 4.28 -7.01
CA ALA A 93 6.66 4.74 -7.88
C ALA A 93 6.23 5.93 -8.76
N ALA A 94 5.04 5.89 -9.36
CA ALA A 94 4.53 6.97 -10.20
C ALA A 94 4.33 8.30 -9.44
N LEU A 95 4.07 8.23 -8.13
CA LEU A 95 3.96 9.40 -7.26
C LEU A 95 5.29 9.86 -6.65
N GLY A 96 6.41 9.21 -7.01
CA GLY A 96 7.74 9.54 -6.45
C GLY A 96 7.88 9.22 -4.97
N CYS A 97 7.02 8.36 -4.41
CA CYS A 97 7.07 7.99 -3.01
C CYS A 97 8.15 6.94 -2.73
N ALA A 98 8.77 7.00 -1.55
CA ALA A 98 9.76 6.00 -1.14
C ALA A 98 9.09 4.71 -0.66
N SER A 99 9.34 3.59 -1.34
CA SER A 99 8.71 2.29 -1.04
C SER A 99 9.03 1.73 0.34
N GLY A 100 10.22 2.03 0.88
CA GLY A 100 10.67 1.53 2.18
C GLY A 100 10.07 2.26 3.39
N LEU A 101 9.35 3.37 3.19
CA LEU A 101 8.81 4.20 4.27
C LEU A 101 7.34 3.89 4.57
N GLY A 102 7.09 2.70 5.11
CA GLY A 102 5.75 2.29 5.56
C GLY A 102 5.32 2.92 6.89
N PHE A 103 4.01 2.96 7.11
CA PHE A 103 3.32 3.45 8.31
C PHE A 103 2.82 2.31 9.19
N ILE A 104 2.39 1.19 8.59
CA ILE A 104 1.96 -0.03 9.28
C ILE A 104 3.11 -1.07 9.23
N HIS A 105 3.60 -1.38 8.03
CA HIS A 105 4.78 -2.23 7.84
C HIS A 105 6.07 -1.44 8.03
N SER A 106 7.13 -2.10 8.51
CA SER A 106 8.45 -1.49 8.70
C SER A 106 9.56 -2.54 8.55
N GLY A 107 10.79 -2.09 8.29
CA GLY A 107 11.96 -2.99 8.15
C GLY A 107 12.02 -3.78 6.85
N HIS A 108 11.23 -3.38 5.84
CA HIS A 108 11.23 -3.99 4.51
C HIS A 108 11.30 -2.89 3.44
N GLU A 109 12.04 -3.13 2.35
CA GLU A 109 12.21 -2.18 1.24
C GLU A 109 10.91 -1.84 0.48
N LEU A 110 9.83 -2.59 0.74
CA LEU A 110 8.51 -2.47 0.13
C LEU A 110 7.44 -2.17 1.18
N ALA A 111 7.82 -1.71 2.38
CA ALA A 111 6.89 -1.51 3.49
C ALA A 111 5.66 -0.66 3.10
N PHE A 112 5.85 0.47 2.42
CA PHE A 112 4.75 1.32 1.98
C PHE A 112 3.89 0.67 0.87
N VAL A 113 4.50 -0.17 0.05
CA VAL A 113 3.81 -0.91 -1.02
C VAL A 113 2.88 -1.96 -0.41
N LEU A 114 3.33 -2.64 0.64
CA LEU A 114 2.51 -3.59 1.40
C LEU A 114 1.34 -2.87 2.07
N ASP A 115 1.61 -1.72 2.71
CA ASP A 115 0.58 -0.87 3.33
C ASP A 115 -0.54 -0.50 2.35
N ILE A 116 -0.17 0.00 1.15
CA ILE A 116 -1.15 0.41 0.13
C ILE A 116 -1.86 -0.80 -0.47
N ALA A 117 -1.16 -1.90 -0.77
CA ALA A 117 -1.79 -3.10 -1.32
C ALA A 117 -2.85 -3.66 -0.37
N ASP A 118 -2.59 -3.61 0.93
CA ASP A 118 -3.47 -4.16 1.95
C ASP A 118 -4.80 -3.40 2.05
N LEU A 119 -4.85 -2.11 1.68
CA LEU A 119 -6.10 -1.34 1.57
C LEU A 119 -7.16 -2.06 0.73
N TYR A 120 -6.74 -2.80 -0.30
CA TYR A 120 -7.64 -3.35 -1.31
C TYR A 120 -7.76 -4.88 -1.25
N LYS A 121 -6.94 -5.58 -0.46
CA LYS A 121 -6.93 -7.05 -0.42
C LYS A 121 -8.27 -7.66 0.01
N THR A 122 -8.87 -7.15 1.07
CA THR A 122 -10.12 -7.69 1.64
C THR A 122 -11.34 -7.35 0.79
N GLU A 123 -11.34 -6.18 0.16
CA GLU A 123 -12.41 -5.68 -0.72
C GLU A 123 -12.38 -6.38 -2.08
N ILE A 124 -11.20 -6.55 -2.69
CA ILE A 124 -11.05 -6.93 -4.10
C ILE A 124 -10.37 -8.30 -4.25
N ALA A 125 -9.16 -8.44 -3.72
CA ALA A 125 -8.29 -9.57 -4.04
C ALA A 125 -8.84 -10.91 -3.52
N ILE A 126 -9.24 -10.96 -2.25
CA ILE A 126 -9.74 -12.19 -1.62
C ILE A 126 -11.04 -12.66 -2.27
N PRO A 127 -12.08 -11.82 -2.47
CA PRO A 127 -13.32 -12.28 -3.09
C PRO A 127 -13.12 -12.81 -4.51
N ILE A 128 -12.30 -12.13 -5.32
CA ILE A 128 -12.01 -12.57 -6.70
C ILE A 128 -11.24 -13.89 -6.70
N ALA A 129 -10.27 -14.06 -5.81
CA ALA A 129 -9.52 -15.31 -5.71
C ALA A 129 -10.43 -16.50 -5.39
N PHE A 130 -11.34 -16.35 -4.42
CA PHE A 130 -12.28 -17.42 -4.05
C PHE A 130 -13.29 -17.71 -5.16
N ALA A 131 -13.86 -16.66 -5.78
CA ALA A 131 -14.76 -16.83 -6.92
C ALA A 131 -14.07 -17.59 -8.07
N THR A 132 -12.84 -17.19 -8.42
CA THR A 132 -12.07 -17.83 -9.50
C THR A 132 -11.72 -19.29 -9.18
N ALA A 133 -11.38 -19.59 -7.93
CA ALA A 133 -11.08 -20.96 -7.49
C ALA A 133 -12.33 -21.85 -7.48
N ALA A 134 -13.51 -21.29 -7.21
CA ALA A 134 -14.79 -22.00 -7.22
C ALA A 134 -15.21 -22.44 -8.63
N GLU A 135 -14.86 -21.66 -9.66
CA GLU A 135 -15.20 -21.98 -11.05
C GLU A 135 -14.50 -23.24 -11.58
N SER A 136 -13.21 -23.36 -11.30
CA SER A 136 -12.37 -24.46 -11.77
C SER A 136 -11.00 -24.42 -11.07
N PRO A 137 -10.31 -25.56 -10.89
CA PRO A 137 -8.91 -25.57 -10.48
C PRO A 137 -7.92 -25.27 -11.62
N GLU A 138 -8.35 -25.40 -12.88
CA GLU A 138 -7.47 -25.30 -14.04
C GLU A 138 -7.01 -23.85 -14.29
N ASP A 139 -5.71 -23.64 -14.51
CA ASP A 139 -5.09 -22.32 -14.77
C ASP A 139 -5.55 -21.21 -13.80
N VAL A 140 -5.82 -21.58 -12.54
CA VAL A 140 -6.44 -20.68 -11.56
C VAL A 140 -5.64 -19.40 -11.34
N GLY A 141 -4.31 -19.50 -11.37
CA GLY A 141 -3.42 -18.35 -11.26
C GLY A 141 -3.65 -17.31 -12.36
N SER A 142 -3.66 -17.73 -13.63
CA SER A 142 -3.81 -16.79 -14.75
C SER A 142 -5.24 -16.27 -14.88
N ARG A 143 -6.26 -17.11 -14.61
CA ARG A 143 -7.66 -16.65 -14.52
C ARG A 143 -7.83 -15.59 -13.44
N THR A 144 -7.21 -15.80 -12.28
CA THR A 144 -7.29 -14.82 -11.17
C THR A 144 -6.66 -13.50 -11.59
N ARG A 145 -5.49 -13.51 -12.25
CA ARG A 145 -4.86 -12.27 -12.74
C ARG A 145 -5.74 -11.53 -13.75
N ARG A 146 -6.41 -12.25 -14.67
CA ARG A 146 -7.35 -11.66 -15.64
C ARG A 146 -8.57 -11.05 -14.93
N ALA A 147 -9.18 -11.78 -14.00
CA ALA A 147 -10.32 -11.29 -13.23
C ALA A 147 -9.99 -10.04 -12.41
N ILE A 148 -8.81 -10.02 -11.75
CA ILE A 148 -8.33 -8.83 -11.04
C ILE A 148 -8.13 -7.65 -12.00
N ARG A 149 -7.48 -7.87 -13.15
CA ARG A 149 -7.27 -6.82 -14.15
C ARG A 149 -8.61 -6.23 -14.63
N ASP A 150 -9.58 -7.09 -14.90
CA ASP A 150 -10.87 -6.65 -15.43
C ASP A 150 -11.64 -5.85 -14.37
N GLU A 151 -11.60 -6.28 -13.09
CA GLU A 151 -12.18 -5.53 -11.98
C GLU A 151 -11.47 -4.19 -11.73
N VAL A 152 -10.14 -4.19 -11.72
CA VAL A 152 -9.30 -2.99 -11.56
C VAL A 152 -9.65 -1.92 -12.59
N ASN A 153 -9.85 -2.31 -13.83
CA ASN A 153 -10.30 -1.40 -14.88
C ASN A 153 -11.74 -0.94 -14.64
N ARG A 154 -12.65 -1.87 -14.31
CA ARG A 154 -14.07 -1.56 -14.07
C ARG A 154 -14.27 -0.51 -12.98
N ILE A 155 -13.51 -0.58 -11.89
CA ILE A 155 -13.63 0.36 -10.75
C ILE A 155 -12.66 1.55 -10.82
N GLY A 156 -11.76 1.57 -11.81
CA GLY A 156 -10.73 2.60 -11.92
C GLY A 156 -9.75 2.60 -10.74
N LEU A 157 -9.30 1.42 -10.29
CA LEU A 157 -8.54 1.27 -9.03
C LEU A 157 -7.27 2.11 -9.00
N LEU A 158 -6.52 2.23 -10.11
CA LEU A 158 -5.30 3.04 -10.15
C LEU A 158 -5.55 4.51 -9.78
N ARG A 159 -6.65 5.09 -10.27
CA ARG A 159 -7.04 6.47 -9.91
C ARG A 159 -7.39 6.57 -8.43
N ARG A 160 -8.09 5.56 -7.89
CA ARG A 160 -8.40 5.47 -6.46
C ARG A 160 -7.13 5.37 -5.63
N CYS A 161 -6.17 4.51 -5.99
CA CYS A 161 -4.86 4.41 -5.31
C CYS A 161 -4.13 5.75 -5.27
N VAL A 162 -4.10 6.49 -6.38
CA VAL A 162 -3.46 7.82 -6.42
C VAL A 162 -4.14 8.78 -5.45
N ASN A 163 -5.46 8.83 -5.45
CA ASN A 163 -6.20 9.74 -4.56
C ASN A 163 -6.05 9.33 -3.09
N ASP A 164 -6.09 8.04 -2.79
CA ASP A 164 -5.94 7.52 -1.43
C ASP A 164 -4.54 7.86 -0.89
N ILE A 165 -3.46 7.62 -1.65
CA ILE A 165 -2.09 8.01 -1.25
C ILE A 165 -1.99 9.52 -1.02
N LYS A 166 -2.50 10.35 -1.94
CA LYS A 166 -2.49 11.81 -1.77
C LYS A 166 -3.25 12.29 -0.55
N SER A 167 -4.33 11.61 -0.18
CA SER A 167 -5.10 11.94 1.03
C SER A 167 -4.44 11.47 2.34
N LEU A 168 -3.63 10.41 2.27
CA LEU A 168 -2.91 9.86 3.42
C LEU A 168 -1.65 10.66 3.74
N LEU A 169 -0.96 11.15 2.70
CA LEU A 169 0.25 11.94 2.86
C LEU A 169 -0.14 13.42 3.08
N PRO A 170 0.25 14.04 4.19
CA PRO A 170 -0.02 15.46 4.41
C PRO A 170 0.64 16.29 3.31
N GLU A 171 -0.05 17.32 2.83
CA GLU A 171 0.57 18.32 1.96
C GLU A 171 1.78 18.92 2.67
N ALA A 172 2.92 19.01 1.97
CA ALA A 172 4.05 19.76 2.47
C ALA A 172 3.60 21.21 2.66
N ALA A 173 3.72 21.73 3.88
CA ALA A 173 3.38 23.10 4.18
C ALA A 173 4.26 24.04 3.34
N GLY A 174 3.70 24.66 2.29
CA GLY A 174 4.37 25.71 1.53
C GLY A 174 4.47 25.53 0.02
N ASP A 175 4.08 24.39 -0.56
CA ASP A 175 4.22 24.19 -2.00
C ASP A 175 3.06 24.81 -2.79
N SER A 176 3.09 26.13 -2.94
CA SER A 176 2.50 26.74 -4.12
C SER A 176 3.33 26.29 -5.32
N VAL A 177 2.92 25.20 -5.96
CA VAL A 177 3.56 24.67 -7.16
C VAL A 177 3.38 25.70 -8.29
N ASN A 178 4.28 26.68 -8.35
CA ASN A 178 4.48 27.48 -9.54
C ASN A 178 5.33 26.62 -10.48
N SER A 179 4.67 25.92 -11.41
CA SER A 179 5.20 24.75 -12.13
C SER A 179 6.36 25.03 -13.11
N ASP A 180 6.83 26.27 -13.20
CA ASP A 180 7.62 26.73 -14.34
C ASP A 180 9.07 27.13 -13.99
N ILE A 181 9.54 26.88 -12.75
CA ILE A 181 10.93 27.22 -12.37
C ILE A 181 11.59 26.03 -11.68
N ASP A 182 12.66 25.52 -12.31
CA ASP A 182 13.63 24.61 -11.70
C ASP A 182 14.37 25.35 -10.57
N HIS A 183 13.78 25.33 -9.37
CA HIS A 183 14.28 26.04 -8.21
C HIS A 183 15.11 25.11 -7.33
N VAL A 184 16.44 25.18 -7.48
CA VAL A 184 17.39 24.44 -6.64
C VAL A 184 17.84 25.34 -5.48
N THR A 185 17.80 24.82 -4.25
CA THR A 185 18.26 25.50 -3.03
C THR A 185 19.37 24.72 -2.33
N LEU A 186 20.09 25.40 -1.45
CA LEU A 186 20.98 24.80 -0.47
C LEU A 186 20.33 24.91 0.91
N GLN A 187 20.12 23.77 1.57
CA GLN A 187 19.62 23.75 2.94
C GLN A 187 20.77 24.08 3.91
N GLY A 188 20.66 25.22 4.59
CA GLY A 188 21.52 25.62 5.69
C GLY A 188 20.99 25.17 7.05
N ASP A 189 21.70 25.56 8.11
CA ASP A 189 21.31 25.24 9.48
C ASP A 189 20.00 25.91 9.89
N ARG A 190 19.31 25.30 10.87
CA ARG A 190 18.06 25.81 11.48
C ARG A 190 16.92 26.08 10.49
N GLY A 191 16.91 25.38 9.36
CA GLY A 191 15.86 25.52 8.35
C GLY A 191 16.06 26.72 7.42
N ALA A 192 17.27 27.32 7.39
CA ALA A 192 17.61 28.27 6.36
C ALA A 192 17.63 27.59 4.99
N GLU A 193 17.03 28.23 3.99
CA GLU A 193 17.19 27.87 2.58
C GLU A 193 17.95 28.99 1.88
N LEU A 194 19.03 28.62 1.21
CA LEU A 194 19.92 29.52 0.50
C LEU A 194 19.76 29.29 -1.01
N ALA A 195 19.95 30.34 -1.80
CA ALA A 195 19.95 30.23 -3.25
C ALA A 195 21.11 29.33 -3.71
N SER A 196 20.86 28.42 -4.65
CA SER A 196 21.92 27.67 -5.33
C SER A 196 22.68 28.55 -6.33
N GLY A 197 23.79 28.04 -6.87
CA GLY A 197 24.56 28.71 -7.92
C GLY A 197 25.33 29.97 -7.48
N ARG A 198 25.32 30.29 -6.18
CA ARG A 198 26.07 31.40 -5.59
C ARG A 198 27.27 30.88 -4.79
N ASN A 199 28.42 31.51 -4.96
CA ASN A 199 29.54 31.35 -4.03
C ASN A 199 29.24 32.20 -2.78
N TYR A 200 29.22 31.56 -1.61
CA TYR A 200 28.99 32.20 -0.31
C TYR A 200 30.29 32.49 0.45
N ASP A 201 31.44 32.27 -0.19
CA ASP A 201 32.72 32.72 0.32
C ASP A 201 32.83 34.25 0.17
N ASP A 202 33.14 34.94 1.26
CA ASP A 202 33.46 36.38 1.28
C ASP A 202 34.97 36.63 1.08
N GLY A 203 35.76 35.58 0.87
CA GLY A 203 37.19 35.65 0.60
C GLY A 203 37.51 36.23 -0.78
N THR A 204 38.41 37.21 -0.83
CA THR A 204 39.00 37.71 -2.08
C THR A 204 39.61 36.53 -2.84
N PRO A 205 39.26 36.29 -4.12
CA PRO A 205 40.02 35.35 -4.93
C PRO A 205 41.44 35.91 -5.04
N TRP A 206 42.39 35.16 -4.50
CA TRP A 206 43.82 35.49 -4.47
C TRP A 206 44.39 35.71 -5.88
#